data_AF-A0A8H6G500-F1
#
_entry.id   AF-A0A8H6G500-F1
#
_cell.length_a   1.000
_cell.length_b   1.000
_cell.length_c   1.000
_cell.angle_alpha   90.00
_cell.angle_beta   90.00
_cell.angle_gamma   90.00
#
_symmetry.space_group_name_H-M   'P 1'
#
loop_
_entity.id
_entity.type
_entity.pdbx_description
1 polymer ?
#
loop_
_entity_poly.entity_id
_entity_poly.type
_entity_poly.pdbx_seq_one_letter_code
_entity_poly.pdbx_strand_id
1 'polypeptide(L)'
;MATTTTDNRSPSPAPPPPSAQTPGPRATALNNMFTAALTHTVHTCSYANFAACFPTSAKSAPAVLNNVWRQIVGQVEDKAKREFEEILVEKDVVGGLNELERLVGTAKARREGGGEGMLPNEPPHTLPPQSLYLAHLAPYLASTQSQLETELQAVQVENEQVAKGVERQRDEVERLVSGLEAVIADLDGANGAMGDVVEGSEMRKEAMEMDGEIGVRARGSRL
;
A
#
# COMPACT_ATOMS: atom_id res chain seq x y z
N MET A 1 21.21 34.03 43.29
CA MET A 1 20.57 32.73 43.00
C MET A 1 19.19 33.02 42.44
N ALA A 2 19.04 32.88 41.13
CA ALA A 2 17.80 33.20 40.41
C ALA A 2 16.90 31.97 40.36
N THR A 3 15.66 32.10 40.83
CA THR A 3 14.61 31.09 40.75
C THR A 3 13.87 31.24 39.43
N THR A 4 14.07 30.32 38.49
CA THR A 4 13.27 30.22 37.26
C THR A 4 12.09 29.29 37.47
N THR A 5 10.89 29.87 37.56
CA THR A 5 9.60 29.18 37.48
C THR A 5 9.33 28.84 36.01
N THR A 6 9.25 27.55 35.67
CA THR A 6 8.84 27.05 34.36
C THR A 6 7.31 26.95 34.30
N ASP A 7 6.69 27.89 33.58
CA ASP A 7 5.26 27.90 33.24
C ASP A 7 4.98 26.78 32.22
N ASN A 8 4.35 25.69 32.69
CA ASN A 8 3.97 24.51 31.92
C ASN A 8 2.62 24.75 31.23
N ARG A 9 2.59 25.53 30.14
CA ARG A 9 1.41 25.65 29.29
C ARG A 9 1.39 24.55 28.23
N SER A 10 0.55 23.55 28.46
CA SER A 10 0.17 22.53 27.49
C SER A 10 -0.43 23.20 26.23
N PRO A 11 0.07 22.92 25.01
CA PRO A 11 -0.49 23.48 23.78
C PRO A 11 -1.82 22.79 23.45
N SER A 12 -2.84 23.59 23.15
CA SER A 12 -4.16 23.12 22.70
C SER A 12 -4.05 22.12 21.54
N PRO A 13 -4.89 21.07 21.50
CA PRO A 13 -4.88 20.11 20.41
C PRO A 13 -5.24 20.80 19.09
N ALA A 14 -4.51 20.46 18.03
CA ALA A 14 -4.74 20.97 16.69
C ALA A 14 -6.19 20.65 16.24
N PRO A 15 -6.84 21.56 15.49
CA PRO A 15 -8.19 21.33 15.00
C PRO A 15 -8.25 20.04 14.18
N PRO A 16 -9.35 19.26 14.28
CA PRO A 16 -9.50 18.03 13.55
C PRO A 16 -9.41 18.29 12.03
N PRO A 17 -8.87 17.34 11.26
CA PRO A 17 -8.72 17.50 9.82
C PRO A 17 -10.08 17.77 9.18
N PRO A 18 -10.15 18.68 8.18
CA PRO A 18 -11.41 19.02 7.53
C PRO A 18 -12.05 17.77 6.94
N SER A 19 -13.25 17.44 7.42
CA SER A 19 -14.05 16.35 6.87
C SER A 19 -14.50 16.69 5.45
N ALA A 20 -14.77 15.68 4.61
CA ALA A 20 -15.25 15.89 3.24
C ALA A 20 -16.52 16.75 3.14
N GLN A 21 -17.29 16.85 4.24
CA GLN A 21 -18.52 17.62 4.37
C GLN A 21 -18.30 19.06 4.86
N THR A 22 -17.08 19.46 5.20
CA THR A 22 -16.78 20.84 5.58
C THR A 22 -16.84 21.74 4.34
N PRO A 23 -17.67 22.80 4.29
CA PRO A 23 -17.80 23.63 3.11
C PRO A 23 -16.48 24.28 2.71
N GLY A 24 -15.98 23.95 1.52
CA GLY A 24 -14.84 24.63 0.91
C GLY A 24 -15.18 26.06 0.45
N PRO A 25 -14.20 26.80 -0.10
CA PRO A 25 -14.39 28.19 -0.52
C PRO A 25 -15.51 28.32 -1.57
N ARG A 26 -15.58 27.37 -2.51
CA ARG A 26 -16.60 27.36 -3.56
C ARG A 26 -17.99 26.99 -3.05
N ALA A 27 -18.08 26.02 -2.14
CA ALA A 27 -19.35 25.66 -1.50
C ALA A 27 -19.88 26.83 -0.64
N THR A 28 -19.00 27.53 0.07
CA THR A 28 -19.33 28.74 0.82
C THR A 28 -19.83 29.85 -0.10
N ALA A 29 -19.15 30.07 -1.24
CA ALA A 29 -19.58 31.05 -2.23
C ALA A 29 -20.96 30.73 -2.82
N LEU A 30 -21.27 29.45 -3.08
CA LEU A 30 -22.58 29.00 -3.53
C LEU A 30 -23.68 29.35 -2.51
N ASN A 31 -23.47 29.01 -1.24
CA ASN A 31 -24.43 29.30 -0.16
C ASN A 31 -24.65 30.81 0.01
N ASN A 32 -23.58 31.59 -0.05
CA ASN A 32 -23.66 33.05 0.03
C ASN A 32 -24.43 33.64 -1.15
N MET A 33 -24.17 33.16 -2.37
CA MET A 33 -24.87 33.61 -3.58
C MET A 33 -26.35 33.26 -3.53
N PHE A 34 -26.71 32.04 -3.11
CA PHE A 34 -28.09 31.63 -2.94
C PHE A 34 -28.83 32.49 -1.91
N THR A 35 -28.22 32.69 -0.74
CA THR A 35 -28.80 33.50 0.34
C THR A 35 -29.01 34.96 -0.11
N ALA A 36 -28.02 35.54 -0.81
CA ALA A 36 -28.12 36.89 -1.35
C ALA A 36 -29.23 37.01 -2.40
N ALA A 37 -29.32 36.05 -3.33
CA ALA A 37 -30.35 36.02 -4.36
C ALA A 37 -31.76 35.86 -3.77
N LEU A 38 -31.93 34.95 -2.80
CA LEU A 38 -33.21 34.74 -2.13
C LEU A 38 -33.65 36.00 -1.38
N THR A 39 -32.73 36.61 -0.62
CA THR A 39 -33.00 37.87 0.11
C THR A 39 -33.42 38.98 -0.84
N HIS A 40 -32.73 39.13 -1.98
CA HIS A 40 -33.05 40.15 -2.97
C HIS A 40 -34.43 39.91 -3.62
N THR A 41 -34.74 38.66 -3.99
CA THR A 41 -36.04 38.29 -4.56
C THR A 41 -37.18 38.58 -3.59
N VAL A 42 -37.01 38.18 -2.33
CA VAL A 42 -37.98 38.44 -1.25
C VAL A 42 -38.16 39.94 -1.03
N HIS A 43 -37.07 40.71 -0.98
CA HIS A 43 -37.13 42.16 -0.77
C HIS A 43 -37.81 42.90 -1.93
N THR A 44 -37.68 42.39 -3.16
CA THR A 44 -38.37 42.94 -4.34
C THR A 44 -39.89 42.81 -4.23
N CYS A 45 -40.37 41.77 -3.54
CA CYS A 45 -41.78 41.59 -3.20
C CYS A 45 -42.18 42.50 -2.02
N SER A 46 -42.04 43.81 -2.19
CA SER A 46 -42.41 44.79 -1.17
C SER A 46 -43.92 44.78 -0.91
N TYR A 47 -44.32 45.09 0.32
CA TYR A 47 -45.73 45.22 0.67
C TYR A 47 -46.45 46.27 -0.20
N ALA A 48 -45.76 47.34 -0.62
CA ALA A 48 -46.34 48.38 -1.48
C ALA A 48 -46.70 47.82 -2.87
N ASN A 49 -45.80 47.04 -3.48
CA ASN A 49 -46.05 46.39 -4.77
C ASN A 49 -47.18 45.35 -4.64
N PHE A 50 -47.20 44.59 -3.54
CA PHE A 50 -48.24 43.60 -3.28
C PHE A 50 -49.62 44.24 -3.06
N ALA A 51 -49.70 45.29 -2.24
CA ALA A 51 -50.94 45.99 -1.95
C ALA A 51 -51.52 46.73 -3.17
N ALA A 52 -50.67 47.21 -4.08
CA ALA A 52 -51.10 47.83 -5.34
C ALA A 52 -51.90 46.87 -6.24
N CYS A 53 -51.61 45.55 -6.18
CA CYS A 53 -52.36 44.53 -6.90
C CYS A 53 -53.72 44.20 -6.24
N PHE A 54 -53.94 44.57 -4.97
CA PHE A 54 -55.15 44.29 -4.21
C PHE A 54 -55.76 45.56 -3.57
N PRO A 55 -56.16 46.56 -4.38
CA PRO A 55 -56.54 47.88 -3.88
C PRO A 55 -57.78 47.88 -2.98
N THR A 56 -58.75 46.98 -3.22
CA THR A 56 -59.98 46.87 -2.40
C THR A 56 -59.69 46.33 -1.00
N SER A 57 -58.87 45.27 -0.91
CA SER A 57 -58.47 44.65 0.36
C SER A 57 -57.51 45.55 1.13
N ALA A 58 -56.63 46.28 0.44
CA ALA A 58 -55.72 47.25 1.05
C ALA A 58 -56.48 48.38 1.78
N LYS A 59 -57.66 48.77 1.28
CA LYS A 59 -58.53 49.77 1.93
C LYS A 59 -59.42 49.17 3.02
N SER A 60 -59.97 47.98 2.80
CA SER A 60 -60.97 47.39 3.70
C SER A 60 -60.36 46.67 4.90
N ALA A 61 -59.20 46.03 4.73
CA ALA A 61 -58.55 45.22 5.76
C ALA A 61 -57.00 45.21 5.60
N PRO A 62 -56.32 46.37 5.80
CA PRO A 62 -54.87 46.47 5.61
C PRO A 62 -54.07 45.56 6.55
N ALA A 63 -54.54 45.35 7.78
CA ALA A 63 -53.87 44.47 8.75
C ALA A 63 -53.87 43.00 8.29
N VAL A 64 -55.00 42.51 7.78
CA VAL A 64 -55.14 41.14 7.26
C VAL A 64 -54.24 40.95 6.04
N LEU A 65 -54.24 41.92 5.13
CA LEU A 65 -53.40 41.88 3.93
C LEU A 65 -51.90 41.88 4.27
N ASN A 66 -51.48 42.66 5.27
CA ASN A 66 -50.09 42.67 5.72
C ASN A 66 -49.66 41.31 6.32
N ASN A 67 -50.55 40.69 7.11
CA ASN A 67 -50.29 39.36 7.66
C ASN A 67 -50.16 38.30 6.56
N VAL A 68 -51.04 38.32 5.56
CA VAL A 68 -50.96 37.40 4.41
C VAL A 68 -49.66 37.61 3.63
N TRP A 69 -49.28 38.86 3.34
CA TRP A 69 -48.02 39.16 2.66
C TRP A 69 -46.81 38.62 3.45
N ARG A 70 -46.74 38.90 4.77
CA ARG A 70 -45.66 38.39 5.64
C ARG A 70 -45.61 36.87 5.64
N GLN A 71 -46.77 36.22 5.71
CA GLN A 71 -46.85 34.76 5.71
C GLN A 71 -46.38 34.17 4.38
N ILE A 72 -46.79 34.74 3.24
CA ILE A 72 -46.35 34.27 1.92
C ILE A 72 -44.84 34.45 1.78
N VAL A 73 -44.33 35.63 2.11
CA VAL A 73 -42.89 35.93 2.03
C VAL A 73 -42.09 34.99 2.92
N GLY A 74 -42.50 34.81 4.18
CA GLY A 74 -41.83 33.90 5.11
C GLY A 74 -41.87 32.44 4.65
N GLN A 75 -43.04 31.96 4.19
CA GLN A 75 -43.17 30.59 3.68
C GLN A 75 -42.32 30.34 2.44
N VAL A 76 -42.21 31.31 1.52
CA VAL A 76 -41.35 31.19 0.35
C VAL A 76 -39.88 31.14 0.77
N GLU A 77 -39.47 32.00 1.69
CA GLU A 77 -38.10 32.01 2.22
C GLU A 77 -37.73 30.70 2.91
N ASP A 78 -38.58 30.23 3.83
CA ASP A 78 -38.35 29.00 4.60
C ASP A 78 -38.35 27.77 3.70
N LYS A 79 -39.32 27.68 2.78
CA LYS A 79 -39.38 26.57 1.83
C LYS A 79 -38.17 26.58 0.90
N ALA A 80 -37.80 27.74 0.34
CA ALA A 80 -36.64 27.83 -0.54
C ALA A 80 -35.34 27.39 0.15
N LYS A 81 -35.11 27.81 1.40
CA LYS A 81 -33.94 27.38 2.18
C LYS A 81 -33.95 25.87 2.43
N ARG A 82 -35.10 25.32 2.83
CA ARG A 82 -35.22 23.88 3.11
C ARG A 82 -34.96 23.03 1.87
N GLU A 83 -35.59 23.35 0.75
CA GLU A 83 -35.42 22.60 -0.50
C GLU A 83 -33.97 22.72 -1.02
N PHE A 84 -33.33 23.89 -0.82
CA PHE A 84 -31.93 24.07 -1.17
C PHE A 84 -31.00 23.17 -0.34
N GLU A 85 -31.18 23.12 0.99
CA GLU A 85 -30.41 22.22 1.86
C GLU A 85 -30.65 20.74 1.52
N GLU A 86 -31.89 20.36 1.19
CA GLU A 86 -32.22 19.02 0.74
C GLU A 86 -31.48 18.65 -0.55
N ILE A 87 -31.46 19.56 -1.54
CA ILE A 87 -30.71 19.37 -2.79
C ILE A 87 -29.20 19.28 -2.55
N LEU A 88 -28.65 20.09 -1.65
CA LEU A 88 -27.22 20.04 -1.30
C LEU A 88 -26.82 18.67 -0.79
N VAL A 89 -27.66 18.07 0.07
CA VAL A 89 -27.44 16.73 0.63
C VAL A 89 -27.69 15.63 -0.41
N GLU A 90 -28.82 15.69 -1.13
CA GLU A 90 -29.19 14.66 -2.12
C GLU A 90 -28.13 14.50 -3.22
N LYS A 91 -27.53 15.61 -3.65
CA LYS A 91 -26.54 15.62 -4.73
C LYS A 91 -25.09 15.63 -4.25
N ASP A 92 -24.84 15.56 -2.94
CA ASP A 92 -23.51 15.68 -2.32
C ASP A 92 -22.70 16.86 -2.91
N VAL A 93 -23.36 18.02 -3.03
CA VAL A 93 -22.78 19.18 -3.74
C VAL A 93 -21.52 19.66 -3.02
N VAL A 94 -21.51 19.64 -1.69
CA VAL A 94 -20.36 20.07 -0.89
C VAL A 94 -19.15 19.15 -1.16
N GLY A 95 -19.35 17.83 -1.14
CA GLY A 95 -18.31 16.86 -1.50
C GLY A 95 -17.78 17.07 -2.92
N GLY A 96 -18.68 17.22 -3.90
CA GLY A 96 -18.32 17.46 -5.30
C GLY A 96 -17.55 18.76 -5.53
N LEU A 97 -17.95 19.87 -4.89
CA LEU A 97 -17.26 21.15 -5.00
C LEU A 97 -15.91 21.14 -4.28
N ASN A 98 -15.79 20.42 -3.18
CA ASN A 98 -14.52 20.22 -2.47
C ASN A 98 -13.53 19.41 -3.32
N GLU A 99 -14.00 18.34 -3.96
CA GLU A 99 -13.18 17.54 -4.87
C GLU A 99 -12.74 18.36 -6.09
N LEU A 100 -13.64 19.19 -6.63
CA LEU A 100 -13.29 20.12 -7.71
C LEU A 100 -12.18 21.09 -7.28
N GLU A 101 -12.25 21.66 -6.08
CA GLU A 101 -11.23 22.56 -5.57
C GLU A 101 -9.88 21.85 -5.38
N ARG A 102 -9.91 20.58 -4.92
CA ARG A 102 -8.73 19.72 -4.86
C ARG A 102 -8.11 19.53 -6.24
N LEU A 103 -8.92 19.17 -7.25
CA LEU A 103 -8.47 18.99 -8.63
C LEU A 103 -7.87 20.27 -9.22
N VAL A 104 -8.54 21.41 -9.04
CA VAL A 104 -8.02 22.73 -9.46
C VAL A 104 -6.69 23.05 -8.78
N GLY A 105 -6.56 22.75 -7.48
CA GLY A 105 -5.31 22.89 -6.74
C GLY A 105 -4.18 22.06 -7.33
N THR A 106 -4.43 20.76 -7.61
CA THR A 106 -3.42 19.90 -8.25
C THR A 106 -3.03 20.37 -9.65
N ALA A 107 -3.99 20.89 -10.43
CA ALA A 107 -3.73 21.42 -11.77
C ALA A 107 -2.90 22.71 -11.72
N LYS A 108 -3.18 23.62 -10.79
CA LYS A 108 -2.36 24.82 -10.55
C LYS A 108 -0.94 24.46 -10.13
N ALA A 109 -0.78 23.54 -9.19
CA ALA A 109 0.53 23.07 -8.76
C ALA A 109 1.36 22.48 -9.92
N ARG A 110 0.73 21.69 -10.81
CA ARG A 110 1.39 21.16 -12.03
C ARG A 110 1.82 22.26 -13.00
N ARG A 111 1.01 23.32 -13.13
CA ARG A 111 1.31 24.48 -13.99
C ARG A 111 2.47 25.30 -13.43
N GLU A 112 2.49 25.52 -12.11
CA GLU A 112 3.53 26.28 -11.41
C GLU A 112 4.85 25.52 -11.31
N GLY A 113 4.79 24.19 -11.20
CA GLY A 113 5.95 23.29 -11.16
C GLY A 113 6.73 23.16 -12.48
N GLY A 114 6.46 24.01 -13.47
CA GLY A 114 7.29 24.12 -14.68
C GLY A 114 7.22 22.92 -15.62
N GLY A 115 6.03 22.32 -15.82
CA GLY A 115 5.82 21.27 -16.82
C GLY A 115 6.04 21.79 -18.25
N GLU A 116 7.31 21.95 -18.67
CA GLU A 116 7.70 22.12 -20.06
C GLU A 116 7.21 20.90 -20.85
N GLY A 117 6.34 21.13 -21.84
CA GLY A 117 5.79 20.07 -22.70
C GLY A 117 4.38 19.59 -22.34
N MET A 118 3.68 20.25 -21.41
CA MET A 118 2.26 19.92 -21.18
C MET A 118 1.45 20.28 -22.44
N LEU A 119 1.07 19.25 -23.21
CA LEU A 119 0.11 19.37 -24.30
C LEU A 119 -1.15 20.10 -23.81
N PRO A 120 -1.86 20.83 -24.68
CA PRO A 120 -3.16 21.40 -24.34
C PRO A 120 -4.01 20.32 -23.67
N ASN A 121 -4.72 20.67 -22.59
CA ASN A 121 -5.63 19.76 -21.92
C ASN A 121 -6.76 19.41 -22.90
N GLU A 122 -6.56 18.35 -23.68
CA GLU A 122 -7.56 17.88 -24.62
C GLU A 122 -8.71 17.31 -23.79
N PRO A 123 -9.93 17.85 -23.96
CA PRO A 123 -11.02 17.41 -23.12
C PRO A 123 -11.31 15.94 -23.44
N PRO A 124 -11.68 15.12 -22.44
CA PRO A 124 -11.74 13.66 -22.59
C PRO A 124 -12.73 13.18 -23.65
N HIS A 125 -13.69 14.02 -24.07
CA HIS A 125 -14.65 13.70 -25.13
C HIS A 125 -14.07 13.81 -26.56
N THR A 126 -12.89 14.42 -26.75
CA THR A 126 -12.20 14.44 -28.05
C THR A 126 -11.23 13.28 -28.19
N LEU A 127 -10.91 12.59 -27.09
CA LEU A 127 -9.99 11.46 -27.10
C LEU A 127 -10.66 10.21 -27.70
N PRO A 128 -9.94 9.45 -28.55
CA PRO A 128 -10.46 8.20 -29.06
C PRO A 128 -10.64 7.18 -27.94
N PRO A 129 -11.63 6.26 -28.02
CA PRO A 129 -11.94 5.31 -26.96
C PRO A 129 -10.74 4.44 -26.54
N GLN A 130 -9.89 4.07 -27.49
CA GLN A 130 -8.70 3.26 -27.23
C GLN A 130 -7.70 3.99 -26.31
N SER A 131 -7.54 5.30 -26.46
CA SER A 131 -6.67 6.10 -25.58
C SER A 131 -7.20 6.14 -24.15
N LEU A 132 -8.52 6.27 -23.97
CA LEU A 132 -9.14 6.23 -22.64
C LEU A 132 -8.98 4.86 -21.99
N TYR A 133 -9.20 3.79 -22.76
CA TYR A 133 -9.03 2.42 -22.31
C TYR A 133 -7.59 2.14 -21.86
N LEU A 134 -6.60 2.50 -22.69
CA LEU A 134 -5.19 2.31 -22.35
C LEU A 134 -4.75 3.17 -21.17
N ALA A 135 -5.21 4.43 -21.10
CA ALA A 135 -4.91 5.31 -19.97
C ALA A 135 -5.44 4.76 -18.64
N HIS A 136 -6.61 4.11 -18.64
CA HIS A 136 -7.17 3.46 -17.46
C HIS A 136 -6.43 2.16 -17.09
N LEU A 137 -5.98 1.39 -18.08
CA LEU A 137 -5.22 0.16 -17.84
C LEU A 137 -3.78 0.41 -17.39
N ALA A 138 -3.15 1.48 -17.88
CA ALA A 138 -1.76 1.80 -17.61
C ALA A 138 -1.35 1.74 -16.12
N PRO A 139 -2.08 2.35 -15.15
CA PRO A 139 -1.70 2.27 -13.74
C PRO A 139 -1.80 0.85 -13.17
N TYR A 140 -2.78 0.06 -13.60
CA TYR A 140 -2.93 -1.32 -13.17
C TYR A 140 -1.77 -2.17 -13.70
N LEU A 141 -1.47 -2.06 -15.00
CA LEU A 141 -0.37 -2.77 -15.63
C LEU A 141 0.98 -2.38 -14.99
N ALA A 142 1.21 -1.10 -14.74
CA ALA A 142 2.42 -0.63 -14.07
C ALA A 142 2.56 -1.19 -12.64
N SER A 143 1.45 -1.25 -11.87
CA SER A 143 1.45 -1.88 -10.55
C SER A 143 1.77 -3.37 -10.62
N THR A 144 1.15 -4.10 -11.56
CA THR A 144 1.40 -5.54 -11.72
C THR A 144 2.82 -5.83 -12.19
N GLN A 145 3.36 -5.00 -13.08
CA GLN A 145 4.73 -5.11 -13.55
C GLN A 145 5.72 -4.91 -12.39
N SER A 146 5.51 -3.88 -11.57
CA SER A 146 6.35 -3.62 -10.39
C SER A 146 6.32 -4.76 -9.38
N GLN A 147 5.16 -5.40 -9.18
CA GLN A 147 5.04 -6.57 -8.30
C GLN A 147 5.81 -7.77 -8.85
N LEU A 148 5.60 -8.11 -10.13
CA LEU A 148 6.30 -9.22 -10.79
C LEU A 148 7.81 -9.01 -10.81
N GLU A 149 8.27 -7.78 -11.03
CA GLU A 149 9.69 -7.46 -11.02
C GLU A 149 10.32 -7.64 -9.63
N THR A 150 9.58 -7.32 -8.58
CA THR A 150 10.00 -7.55 -7.19
C THR A 150 10.08 -9.05 -6.88
N GLU A 151 9.08 -9.84 -7.30
CA GLU A 151 9.08 -11.29 -7.12
C GLU A 151 10.22 -11.96 -7.90
N LEU A 152 10.44 -11.52 -9.14
CA LEU A 152 11.52 -12.03 -9.99
C LEU A 152 12.88 -11.73 -9.36
N GLN A 153 13.10 -10.53 -8.83
CA GLN A 153 14.32 -10.19 -8.09
C GLN A 153 14.49 -11.06 -6.84
N ALA A 154 13.43 -11.30 -6.08
CA ALA A 154 13.49 -12.16 -4.90
C ALA A 154 13.90 -13.59 -5.25
N VAL A 155 13.30 -14.17 -6.30
CA VAL A 155 13.62 -15.52 -6.78
C VAL A 155 15.04 -15.60 -7.35
N GLN A 156 15.51 -14.56 -8.06
CA GLN A 156 16.89 -14.51 -8.54
C GLN A 156 17.89 -14.53 -7.39
N VAL A 157 17.64 -13.73 -6.34
CA VAL A 157 18.49 -13.70 -5.14
C VAL A 157 18.48 -15.06 -4.43
N GLU A 158 17.32 -15.71 -4.30
CA GLU A 158 17.21 -17.05 -3.71
C GLU A 158 17.98 -18.10 -4.54
N ASN A 159 17.81 -18.11 -5.86
CA ASN A 159 18.51 -19.03 -6.75
C ASN A 159 20.03 -18.85 -6.67
N GLU A 160 20.53 -17.61 -6.60
CA GLU A 160 21.95 -17.35 -6.39
C GLU A 160 22.46 -17.91 -5.05
N GLN A 161 21.66 -17.82 -3.98
CA GLN A 161 22.03 -18.36 -2.67
C GLN A 161 22.07 -19.89 -2.68
N VAL A 162 21.06 -20.52 -3.30
CA VAL A 162 20.98 -21.98 -3.45
C VAL A 162 22.14 -22.49 -4.31
N ALA A 163 22.44 -21.85 -5.43
CA ALA A 163 23.55 -22.22 -6.29
C ALA A 163 24.90 -22.18 -5.53
N LYS A 164 25.16 -21.10 -4.78
CA LYS A 164 26.34 -21.00 -3.90
C LYS A 164 26.36 -22.07 -2.82
N GLY A 165 25.19 -22.49 -2.32
CA GLY A 165 25.06 -23.59 -1.37
C GLY A 165 25.47 -24.93 -1.98
N VAL A 166 24.98 -25.22 -3.19
CA VAL A 166 25.30 -26.45 -3.93
C VAL A 166 26.79 -26.53 -4.27
N GLU A 167 27.41 -25.42 -4.70
CA GLU A 167 28.85 -25.36 -4.96
C GLU A 167 29.65 -25.70 -3.70
N ARG A 168 29.37 -25.06 -2.56
CA ARG A 168 30.04 -25.38 -1.30
C ARG A 168 29.85 -26.83 -0.87
N GLN A 169 28.65 -27.38 -1.05
CA GLN A 169 28.38 -28.78 -0.73
C GLN A 169 29.16 -29.74 -1.63
N ARG A 170 29.31 -29.42 -2.92
CA ARG A 170 30.12 -30.22 -3.85
C ARG A 170 31.60 -30.19 -3.45
N ASP A 171 32.14 -29.03 -3.12
CA ASP A 171 33.52 -28.89 -2.65
C ASP A 171 33.75 -29.67 -1.34
N GLU A 172 32.77 -29.63 -0.41
CA GLU A 172 32.83 -30.39 0.83
C GLU A 172 32.79 -31.90 0.57
N VAL A 173 31.92 -32.38 -0.33
CA VAL A 173 31.87 -33.80 -0.73
C VAL A 173 33.19 -34.23 -1.35
N GLU A 174 33.77 -33.45 -2.25
CA GLU A 174 35.07 -33.77 -2.86
C GLU A 174 36.19 -33.88 -1.81
N ARG A 175 36.20 -32.96 -0.82
CA ARG A 175 37.13 -33.01 0.30
C ARG A 175 36.92 -34.24 1.20
N LEU A 176 35.67 -34.62 1.46
CA LEU A 176 35.36 -35.80 2.26
C LEU A 176 35.71 -37.10 1.53
N VAL A 177 35.43 -37.18 0.23
CA VAL A 177 35.77 -38.35 -0.60
C VAL A 177 37.28 -38.53 -0.68
N SER A 178 38.04 -37.47 -0.98
CA SER A 178 39.51 -37.53 -0.99
C SER A 178 40.09 -37.90 0.38
N GLY A 179 39.48 -37.42 1.48
CA GLY A 179 39.85 -37.83 2.84
C GLY A 179 39.58 -39.32 3.11
N LEU A 180 38.44 -39.85 2.64
CA LEU A 180 38.13 -41.28 2.75
C LEU A 180 39.07 -42.15 1.91
N GLU A 181 39.39 -41.72 0.68
CA GLU A 181 40.36 -42.39 -0.17
C GLU A 181 41.75 -42.48 0.48
N ALA A 182 42.18 -41.40 1.15
CA ALA A 182 43.44 -41.41 1.91
C ALA A 182 43.40 -42.39 3.09
N VAL A 183 42.30 -42.43 3.86
CA VAL A 183 42.15 -43.39 4.98
C VAL A 183 42.09 -44.84 4.48
N ILE A 184 41.45 -45.10 3.34
CA ILE A 184 41.44 -46.43 2.71
C ILE A 184 42.87 -46.81 2.30
N ALA A 185 43.62 -45.90 1.67
CA ALA A 185 45.02 -46.15 1.30
C ALA A 185 45.90 -46.44 2.52
N ASP A 186 45.69 -45.72 3.63
CA ASP A 186 46.41 -45.96 4.89
C ASP A 186 46.05 -47.34 5.49
N LEU A 187 44.77 -47.74 5.45
CA LEU A 187 44.33 -49.08 5.90
C LEU A 187 44.89 -50.19 5.01
N ASP A 188 44.89 -50.02 3.70
CA ASP A 188 45.49 -50.98 2.76
C ASP A 188 47.00 -51.09 2.99
N GLY A 189 47.69 -49.97 3.25
CA GLY A 189 49.10 -49.96 3.64
C GLY A 189 49.36 -50.66 4.97
N ALA A 190 48.54 -50.41 5.99
CA ALA A 190 48.64 -51.08 7.28
C ALA A 190 48.34 -52.59 7.19
N ASN A 191 47.34 -52.98 6.40
CA ASN A 191 47.00 -54.39 6.16
C ASN A 191 48.12 -55.11 5.38
N GLY A 192 48.73 -54.44 4.40
CA GLY A 192 49.91 -54.94 3.70
C GLY A 192 51.09 -55.17 4.67
N ALA A 193 51.38 -54.20 5.53
CA ALA A 193 52.43 -54.34 6.54
C ALA A 193 52.14 -55.45 7.56
N MET A 194 50.88 -55.64 7.97
CA MET A 194 50.50 -56.79 8.80
C MET A 194 50.64 -58.12 8.05
N GLY A 195 50.32 -58.17 6.77
CA GLY A 195 50.56 -59.33 5.90
C GLY A 195 52.04 -59.72 5.89
N ASP A 196 52.93 -58.75 5.68
CA ASP A 196 54.38 -58.96 5.69
C ASP A 196 54.89 -59.38 7.08
N VAL A 197 54.34 -58.85 8.16
CA VAL A 197 54.70 -59.26 9.54
C VAL A 197 54.19 -60.67 9.84
N VAL A 198 53.00 -61.06 9.37
CA VAL A 198 52.45 -62.41 9.56
C VAL A 198 53.18 -63.45 8.69
N GLU A 199 53.58 -63.10 7.47
CA GLU A 199 54.43 -63.95 6.61
C GLU A 199 55.89 -64.01 7.08
N GLY A 200 56.41 -62.92 7.66
CA GLY A 200 57.77 -62.82 8.18
C GLY A 200 57.95 -63.28 9.63
N SER A 201 56.87 -63.51 10.39
CA SER A 201 56.96 -63.90 11.80
C SER A 201 57.46 -65.34 11.98
N GLU A 202 58.51 -65.49 12.80
CA GLU A 202 58.99 -66.78 13.32
C GLU A 202 57.85 -67.58 13.97
N MET A 203 56.85 -66.90 14.55
CA MET A 203 55.64 -67.53 15.13
C MET A 203 54.82 -68.37 14.14
N ARG A 204 54.77 -68.01 12.85
CA ARG A 204 54.03 -68.81 11.83
C ARG A 204 54.83 -70.04 11.41
N LYS A 205 56.16 -69.92 11.34
CA LYS A 205 57.07 -71.06 11.11
C LYS A 205 57.06 -72.01 12.31
N GLU A 206 57.14 -71.48 13.53
CA GLU A 206 57.02 -72.25 14.77
C GLU A 206 55.64 -72.91 14.92
N ALA A 207 54.54 -72.23 14.54
CA ALA A 207 53.20 -72.83 14.54
C ALA A 207 53.06 -73.96 13.50
N MET A 208 53.65 -73.81 12.31
CA MET A 208 53.70 -74.87 11.29
C MET A 208 54.61 -76.04 11.70
N GLU A 209 55.75 -75.77 12.35
CA GLU A 209 56.62 -76.82 12.89
C GLU A 209 55.95 -77.56 14.03
N MET A 210 55.30 -76.87 14.97
CA MET A 210 54.57 -77.48 16.09
C MET A 210 53.38 -78.33 15.61
N ASP A 211 52.62 -77.90 14.60
CA ASP A 211 51.54 -78.70 13.99
C ASP A 211 52.11 -79.94 13.26
N GLY A 212 53.29 -79.79 12.63
CA GLY A 212 54.07 -80.90 12.08
C GLY A 212 54.54 -81.90 13.14
N GLU A 213 55.07 -81.43 14.27
CA GLU A 213 55.53 -82.27 15.39
C GLU A 213 54.38 -83.00 16.08
N ILE A 214 53.22 -82.36 16.27
CA ILE A 214 52.00 -83.01 16.79
C ILE A 214 51.54 -84.12 15.83
N GLY A 215 51.59 -83.87 14.51
CA GLY A 215 51.30 -84.88 13.50
C GLY A 215 52.31 -86.04 13.44
N VAL A 216 53.58 -85.80 13.75
CA VAL A 216 54.61 -86.86 13.83
C VAL A 216 54.50 -87.66 15.13
N ARG A 217 54.23 -87.01 16.27
CA ARG A 217 54.02 -87.67 17.56
C ARG A 217 52.76 -88.55 17.57
N ALA A 218 51.71 -88.15 16.84
CA ALA A 218 50.53 -88.98 16.58
C ALA A 218 50.84 -90.23 15.72
N ARG A 219 51.92 -90.22 14.92
CA ARG A 219 52.35 -91.35 14.08
C ARG A 219 53.41 -92.24 14.75
N GLY A 220 54.23 -91.71 15.66
CA GLY A 220 55.26 -92.48 16.39
C GLY A 220 54.76 -93.37 17.52
N SER A 221 53.51 -93.18 17.99
CA SER A 221 52.92 -94.00 19.07
C SER A 221 52.23 -95.29 18.56
N ARG A 222 52.47 -95.70 17.32
CA ARG A 222 51.97 -96.97 16.72
C ARG A 222 53.14 -97.85 16.26
N LEU A 223 53.96 -98.31 17.20
CA LEU A 223 54.77 -99.52 17.07
C LEU A 223 54.72 -100.28 18.39
#